data_AF-A0A846SDW4-F1
#
_entry.id   AF-A0A846SDW4-F1
#
_cell.length_a   1.000
_cell.length_b   1.000
_cell.length_c   1.000
_cell.angle_alpha   90.00
_cell.angle_beta   90.00
_cell.angle_gamma   90.00
#
_symmetry.space_group_name_H-M   'P 1'
#
loop_
_entity.id
_entity.type
_entity.pdbx_description
1 polymer ?
#
loop_
_entity_poly.entity_id
_entity_poly.type
_entity_poly.pdbx_seq_one_letter_code
_entity_poly.pdbx_strand_id
1 'polypeptide(L)' 'MLEITRGAATEEELAALIAVISEAYATEAADAVVEEPSVSAWTRTQRPLRRPLRRDIPWGRFSG' A
#
# COMPACT_ATOMS: atom_id res chain seq x y z
N MET A 1 -10.06 9.87 25.42
CA MET A 1 -10.94 9.61 26.57
C MET A 1 -12.37 9.87 26.11
N LEU A 2 -13.29 8.94 26.35
CA LEU A 2 -14.70 9.02 25.95
C LEU A 2 -15.46 9.89 26.97
N GLU A 3 -16.31 10.82 26.53
CA GLU A 3 -17.07 11.72 27.39
C GLU A 3 -18.56 11.71 27.01
N ILE A 4 -19.45 11.54 28.01
CA ILE A 4 -20.90 11.62 27.83
C ILE A 4 -21.33 13.06 28.07
N THR A 5 -21.80 13.73 27.02
CA THR A 5 -22.20 15.14 27.07
C THR A 5 -23.64 15.37 27.53
N ARG A 6 -24.48 14.32 27.53
CA ARG A 6 -25.87 14.37 27.99
C ARG A 6 -26.34 12.99 28.48
N GLY A 7 -27.14 12.98 29.56
CA GLY A 7 -27.66 11.76 30.17
C GLY A 7 -26.65 11.11 31.13
N ALA A 8 -27.07 10.02 31.76
CA ALA A 8 -26.20 9.15 32.55
C ALA A 8 -26.31 7.74 31.98
N ALA A 9 -25.18 7.16 31.58
CA ALA A 9 -25.12 5.76 31.18
C ALA A 9 -24.82 4.91 32.41
N THR A 10 -25.42 3.72 32.47
CA THR A 10 -25.04 2.74 33.50
C THR A 10 -23.68 2.12 33.18
N GLU A 11 -23.09 1.42 34.15
CA GLU A 11 -21.82 0.71 33.95
C GLU A 11 -21.98 -0.38 32.87
N GLU A 12 -23.13 -1.05 32.82
CA GLU A 12 -23.44 -2.06 31.82
C GLU A 12 -23.55 -1.48 30.42
N GLU A 13 -24.20 -0.32 30.27
CA GLU A 13 -24.33 0.37 28.98
C GLU A 13 -22.97 0.86 28.48
N LEU A 14 -22.12 1.37 29.38
CA LEU A 14 -20.74 1.75 29.05
C LEU A 14 -19.92 0.54 28.61
N ALA A 15 -20.02 -0.58 29.33
CA ALA A 15 -19.32 -1.81 28.97
C ALA A 15 -19.76 -2.33 27.60
N ALA A 16 -21.07 -2.34 27.33
CA ALA A 16 -21.62 -2.74 26.04
C ALA A 16 -21.12 -1.83 24.90
N LEU A 17 -21.12 -0.51 25.12
CA LEU A 17 -20.61 0.45 24.14
C LEU A 17 -19.12 0.23 23.83
N ILE A 18 -18.30 0.09 24.88
CA ILE A 18 -16.85 -0.16 24.73
C ILE A 18 -16.62 -1.46 23.97
N ALA A 19 -17.35 -2.53 24.30
CA ALA A 19 -17.22 -3.82 23.62
C ALA A 19 -17.51 -3.69 22.12
N VAL A 20 -18.63 -3.08 21.74
CA VAL A 20 -19.03 -2.89 20.34
C VAL A 20 -18.02 -2.04 19.57
N ILE A 21 -17.59 -0.92 20.15
CA ILE A 21 -16.60 -0.03 19.50
C ILE A 21 -15.26 -0.76 19.34
N SER A 22 -14.84 -1.50 20.36
CA SER A 22 -13.56 -2.24 20.31
C SER A 22 -13.59 -3.33 19.25
N GLU A 23 -14.70 -4.06 19.13
CA GLU A 23 -14.90 -5.07 18.08
C GLU A 23 -14.88 -4.43 16.70
N ALA A 24 -15.61 -3.33 16.49
CA ALA A 24 -15.62 -2.62 15.21
C ALA A 24 -14.22 -2.15 14.79
N TYR A 25 -13.44 -1.58 15.72
CA TYR A 25 -12.05 -1.20 15.45
C TYR A 25 -11.14 -2.40 15.19
N ALA A 26 -11.35 -3.53 15.88
CA ALA A 26 -10.57 -4.74 15.63
C ALA A 26 -10.86 -5.32 14.24
N THR A 27 -12.13 -5.33 13.81
CA THR A 27 -12.52 -5.74 12.46
C THR A 27 -11.93 -4.78 11.42
N GLU A 28 -12.07 -3.48 11.60
CA GLU A 28 -11.51 -2.49 10.67
C GLU A 28 -9.98 -2.63 10.56
N ALA A 29 -9.28 -2.81 11.67
CA ALA A 29 -7.83 -3.02 11.67
C ALA A 29 -7.42 -4.34 11.01
N ALA A 30 -8.23 -5.40 11.14
CA ALA A 30 -8.01 -6.66 10.47
C ALA A 30 -8.26 -6.58 8.96
N ASP A 31 -9.23 -5.76 8.54
CA ASP A 31 -9.58 -5.55 7.13
C ASP A 31 -8.70 -4.49 6.45
N ALA A 32 -8.06 -3.61 7.22
CA ALA A 32 -7.10 -2.61 6.77
C ALA A 32 -5.76 -3.26 6.36
N VAL A 33 -5.81 -4.25 5.48
CA VAL A 33 -4.66 -4.90 4.86
C VAL A 33 -4.38 -4.18 3.54
N VAL A 34 -3.88 -2.95 3.62
CA VAL A 34 -3.33 -2.32 2.41
C VAL A 34 -2.12 -3.14 1.99
N GLU A 35 -2.19 -3.80 0.85
CA GLU A 35 -1.02 -4.47 0.27
C GLU A 35 0.05 -3.41 0.01
N GLU A 36 1.21 -3.55 0.66
CA GLU A 36 2.37 -2.75 0.32
C GLU A 36 2.69 -2.96 -1.17
N PRO A 37 2.89 -1.87 -1.95
CA PRO A 37 3.17 -2.01 -3.36
C PRO A 37 4.48 -2.80 -3.55
N SER A 38 4.35 -4.07 -3.92
CA SER A 38 5.48 -4.94 -4.17
C SER A 38 6.01 -4.72 -5.60
N VAL A 39 7.27 -4.35 -5.71
CA VAL A 39 7.96 -4.26 -7.01
C VAL A 39 8.55 -5.61 -7.34
N SER A 40 8.24 -6.13 -8.53
CA SER A 40 8.80 -7.40 -8.98
C SER A 40 10.33 -7.33 -9.07
N ALA A 41 11.00 -8.46 -8.86
CA ALA A 41 12.45 -8.55 -9.05
C ALA A 41 12.87 -8.10 -10.46
N TRP A 42 12.04 -8.37 -11.48
CA TRP A 42 12.23 -7.88 -12.85
C TRP A 42 12.18 -6.35 -12.92
N THR A 43 11.13 -5.72 -12.40
CA THR A 43 10.98 -4.26 -12.35
C THR A 43 12.18 -3.60 -11.67
N ARG A 44 12.68 -4.20 -10.58
CA ARG A 44 13.84 -3.70 -9.82
C ARG A 44 15.17 -3.88 -10.57
N THR A 45 15.29 -4.86 -11.45
CA THR A 45 16.53 -5.20 -12.16
C THR A 45 16.54 -4.78 -13.63
N GLN A 46 15.42 -4.28 -14.15
CA GLN A 46 15.29 -3.86 -15.53
C GLN A 46 16.31 -2.76 -15.84
N ARG A 47 17.21 -3.07 -16.78
CA ARG A 47 18.18 -2.11 -17.29
C ARG A 47 17.53 -1.29 -18.41
N PRO A 48 17.92 -0.01 -18.58
CA PRO A 48 17.48 0.76 -19.73
C PRO A 48 17.85 0.02 -21.03
N LEU A 49 16.93 0.05 -22.00
CA LEU A 49 17.21 -0.49 -23.33
C LEU A 49 18.47 0.20 -23.85
N ARG A 50 19.45 -0.60 -24.29
CA ARG A 50 20.65 -0.05 -24.94
C ARG A 50 20.19 0.76 -26.14
N ARG A 51 20.82 1.92 -26.34
CA ARG A 51 20.56 2.74 -27.54
C ARG A 51 20.78 1.86 -28.78
N PRO A 52 19.84 1.86 -29.75
CA PRO A 52 20.03 1.10 -30.97
C PRO A 52 21.33 1.52 -31.65
N LEU A 53 21.93 0.56 -32.36
CA LEU A 53 23.15 0.76 -33.10
C LEU A 53 22.98 1.90 -34.11
N ARG A 54 23.92 2.85 -34.11
CA ARG A 54 23.95 3.96 -35.08
C ARG A 54 24.20 3.40 -36.48
N ARG A 55 23.13 3.33 -37.29
CA ARG A 55 23.19 2.89 -38.70
C ARG A 55 23.72 3.98 -39.65
N ASP A 56 23.81 5.21 -39.15
CA ASP A 56 24.37 6.36 -39.84
C ASP A 56 25.90 6.39 -39.82
N ILE A 57 26.55 5.45 -39.12
CA ILE A 57 28.00 5.28 -39.10
C ILE A 57 28.34 4.01 -39.89
N PRO A 58 29.16 4.09 -40.96
CA PRO A 58 29.60 2.92 -41.69
C PRO A 58 30.46 2.00 -40.80
N TRP A 59 30.24 0.70 -40.89
CA TRP A 59 30.95 -0.29 -40.07
C TRP A 59 32.35 -0.56 -40.64
N GLY A 60 33.29 0.33 -40.33
CA GLY A 60 34.67 0.21 -40.79
C GLY A 60 34.75 0.07 -42.32
N ARG A 61 35.42 -0.98 -42.78
CA ARG A 61 35.65 -1.28 -44.21
C ARG A 61 34.50 -2.06 -44.87
N PHE A 62 33.40 -2.29 -44.18
CA PHE A 62 32.25 -3.07 -44.67
C PHE A 62 31.08 -2.16 -45.04
N SER A 63 31.33 -1.19 -45.93
CA SER A 63 30.27 -0.38 -46.53
C SER A 63 30.47 -0.31 -48.04
N GLY A 64 30.14 -1.40 -48.74
CA GLY A 64 30.25 -1.52 -50.20
C GLY A 64 31.64 -1.92 -50.66
#